data_AF-A0A7R9CTH4-F1
#
_entry.id   AF-A0A7R9CTH4-F1
#
_cell.length_a   1.000
_cell.length_b   1.000
_cell.length_c   1.000
_cell.angle_alpha   90.00
_cell.angle_beta   90.00
_cell.angle_gamma   90.00
#
_symmetry.space_group_name_H-M   'P 1'
#
loop_
_entity.id
_entity.type
_entity.pdbx_description
1 polymer ?
#
loop_
_entity_poly.entity_id
_entity_poly.type
_entity_poly.pdbx_seq_one_letter_code
_entity_poly.pdbx_strand_id
1 'polypeptide(L)'
;MTIYQIALATESLSMSGRSPLSNMSVQEQAITVTQTMSKTKWSLLWATINACLCAIFLYDFMNLCPYYSQTTRYLEGLFVFILAANCLYHLTRYLRGHLSLRPVIVTPAQKKLMGIKDAGQLLAIDVKNENLLSFSDVDIGFGAKKFCKNVKELDVQLFRKDCSHFLVEMFQKLTGPRSPLRKCMVKGASCLSPAVMTSGTLRVQRVNIALEQLTSNNHIAYIEAEHIRKNYLEICEQSSVQEELKTFDFNETRLDSFLFNIFINAKACKALLSFCTMIFTMFHGNSAVERGFSVNKECLVENMKERSLISQRSIYSMVQSVGGIKNVEFTSGMLHAARRASSKRREAIEEMKKKESEEANRSKTTLETVNKLEAKKRKLLQQAEEEASALQTEIELEKKRLRQM
;
A
#
# COMPACT_ATOMS: atom_id res chain seq x y z
N MET A 1 -1.71 63.73 -2.18
CA MET A 1 -0.97 62.54 -1.72
C MET A 1 -0.85 61.60 -2.92
N THR A 2 0.28 61.65 -3.62
CA THR A 2 0.49 61.05 -4.94
C THR A 2 0.75 59.55 -4.87
N ILE A 3 0.46 58.82 -5.94
CA ILE A 3 0.55 57.36 -6.12
C ILE A 3 1.86 56.73 -5.58
N TYR A 4 2.95 57.50 -5.52
CA TYR A 4 4.23 57.10 -4.93
C TYR A 4 4.16 56.84 -3.41
N GLN A 5 3.34 57.58 -2.68
CA GLN A 5 3.10 57.37 -1.24
C GLN A 5 2.26 56.10 -0.99
N ILE A 6 1.36 55.75 -1.92
CA ILE A 6 0.59 54.50 -1.87
C ILE A 6 1.52 53.32 -2.18
N ALA A 7 2.42 53.45 -3.16
CA ALA A 7 3.41 52.43 -3.49
C ALA A 7 4.40 52.15 -2.34
N LEU A 8 4.92 53.19 -1.68
CA LEU A 8 5.79 53.06 -0.50
C LEU A 8 5.04 52.53 0.74
N ALA A 9 3.75 52.88 0.92
CA ALA A 9 2.91 52.27 1.95
C ALA A 9 2.67 50.77 1.68
N THR A 10 2.45 50.37 0.43
CA THR A 10 2.32 48.95 0.07
C THR A 10 3.64 48.16 0.17
N GLU A 11 4.80 48.77 -0.12
CA GLU A 11 6.10 48.11 0.10
C GLU A 11 6.44 47.97 1.59
N SER A 12 6.13 48.98 2.41
CA SER A 12 6.33 48.92 3.86
C SER A 12 5.41 47.91 4.57
N LEU A 13 4.18 47.68 4.06
CA LEU A 13 3.32 46.60 4.52
C LEU A 13 3.78 45.20 4.07
N SER A 14 4.52 45.08 2.95
CA SER A 14 5.09 43.80 2.52
C SER A 14 6.32 43.37 3.33
N MET A 15 7.00 44.33 3.95
CA MET A 15 8.22 44.11 4.75
C MET A 15 7.96 43.75 6.22
N SER A 16 6.72 43.86 6.70
CA SER A 16 6.34 43.50 8.09
C SER A 16 5.75 42.08 8.24
N GLY A 17 5.75 41.28 7.17
CA GLY A 17 5.03 40.00 7.11
C GLY A 17 5.88 38.78 6.79
N ARG A 18 7.15 38.70 7.22
CA ARG A 18 7.86 37.40 7.18
C ARG A 18 7.23 36.49 8.23
N SER A 19 6.43 35.53 7.77
CA SER A 19 5.89 34.49 8.64
C SER A 19 7.07 33.71 9.28
N PRO A 20 6.99 33.36 10.58
CA PRO A 20 8.07 32.67 11.29
C PRO A 20 8.46 31.32 10.66
N LEU A 21 7.64 30.78 9.75
CA LEU A 21 7.91 29.57 8.99
C LEU A 21 8.91 29.74 7.84
N SER A 22 9.16 30.96 7.31
CA SER A 22 10.02 31.14 6.13
C SER A 22 11.51 30.94 6.41
N ASN A 23 11.91 30.94 7.69
CA ASN A 23 13.31 30.80 8.12
C ASN A 23 13.61 29.41 8.73
N MET A 24 12.61 28.52 8.79
CA MET A 24 12.75 27.19 9.41
C MET A 24 13.16 26.15 8.38
N SER A 25 13.98 25.18 8.79
CA SER A 25 14.37 24.08 7.91
C SER A 25 13.14 23.26 7.49
N VAL A 26 13.17 22.66 6.31
CA VAL A 26 12.04 21.89 5.74
C VAL A 26 11.58 20.78 6.68
N GLN A 27 12.52 20.19 7.42
CA GLN A 27 12.22 19.18 8.43
C GLN A 27 11.44 19.78 9.61
N GLU A 28 11.82 20.96 10.09
CA GLU A 28 11.08 21.65 11.15
C GLU A 28 9.71 22.13 10.67
N GLN A 29 9.57 22.52 9.40
CA GLN A 29 8.26 22.82 8.80
C GLN A 29 7.38 21.57 8.75
N ALA A 30 7.91 20.41 8.33
CA ALA A 30 7.16 19.16 8.29
C ALA A 30 6.76 18.67 9.70
N ILE A 31 7.67 18.79 10.68
CA ILE A 31 7.39 18.47 12.08
C ILE A 31 6.33 19.41 12.65
N THR A 32 6.43 20.72 12.36
CA THR A 32 5.44 21.71 12.82
C THR A 32 4.07 21.47 12.17
N VAL A 33 4.01 21.10 10.90
CA VAL A 33 2.75 20.70 10.22
C VAL A 33 2.16 19.43 10.84
N THR A 34 2.99 18.43 11.14
CA THR A 34 2.53 17.17 11.75
C THR A 34 2.02 17.39 13.19
N GLN A 35 2.74 18.22 13.97
CA GLN A 35 2.35 18.59 15.33
C GLN A 35 1.11 19.48 15.38
N THR A 36 0.95 20.39 14.41
CA THR A 36 -0.26 21.22 14.31
C THR A 36 -1.45 20.37 13.87
N MET A 37 -1.27 19.44 12.92
CA MET A 37 -2.31 18.48 12.55
C MET A 37 -2.76 17.58 13.70
N SER A 38 -1.83 17.06 14.51
CA SER A 38 -2.20 16.27 15.69
C SER A 38 -2.97 17.12 16.71
N LYS A 39 -2.53 18.36 16.99
CA LYS A 39 -3.25 19.30 17.86
C LYS A 39 -4.64 19.68 17.32
N THR A 40 -4.79 19.80 16.01
CA THR A 40 -6.07 20.08 15.34
C THR A 40 -7.03 18.89 15.47
N LYS A 41 -6.54 17.65 15.31
CA LYS A 41 -7.33 16.43 15.56
C LYS A 41 -7.80 16.32 17.01
N TRP A 42 -6.93 16.63 17.96
CA TRP A 42 -7.31 16.69 19.38
C TRP A 42 -8.37 17.77 19.65
N SER A 43 -8.26 18.93 18.99
CA SER A 43 -9.26 20.00 19.13
C SER A 43 -10.63 19.58 18.58
N LEU A 44 -10.66 18.83 17.47
CA LEU A 44 -11.90 18.27 16.94
C LEU A 44 -12.50 17.21 17.88
N LEU A 45 -11.68 16.33 18.43
CA LEU A 45 -12.13 15.32 19.41
C LEU A 45 -12.79 15.98 20.63
N TRP A 46 -12.17 17.01 21.20
CA TRP A 46 -12.73 17.75 22.32
C TRP A 46 -14.01 18.52 21.96
N ALA A 47 -14.12 19.06 20.74
CA ALA A 47 -15.36 19.65 20.26
C ALA A 47 -16.49 18.61 20.19
N THR A 48 -16.22 17.42 19.65
CA THR A 48 -17.19 16.33 19.55
C THR A 48 -17.65 15.84 20.92
N ILE A 49 -16.71 15.64 21.87
CA ILE A 49 -17.05 15.23 23.25
C ILE A 49 -17.95 16.27 23.91
N ASN A 50 -17.58 17.56 23.84
CA ASN A 50 -18.39 18.64 24.41
C ASN A 50 -19.75 18.77 23.72
N ALA A 51 -19.84 18.53 22.40
CA ALA A 51 -21.10 18.53 21.67
C ALA A 51 -22.02 17.38 22.09
N CYS A 52 -21.48 16.17 22.28
CA CYS A 52 -22.24 15.02 22.77
C CYS A 52 -22.75 15.25 24.20
N LEU A 53 -21.91 15.75 25.10
CA LEU A 53 -22.33 16.09 26.47
C LEU A 53 -23.39 17.20 26.46
N CYS A 54 -23.19 18.25 25.67
CA CYS A 54 -24.17 19.32 25.50
C CYS A 54 -25.52 18.77 25.01
N ALA A 55 -25.52 17.85 24.04
CA ALA A 55 -26.75 17.23 23.53
C ALA A 55 -27.50 16.40 24.59
N ILE A 56 -26.78 15.70 25.48
CA ILE A 56 -27.38 14.96 26.60
C ILE A 56 -28.05 15.93 27.58
N PHE A 57 -27.32 16.96 28.03
CA PHE A 57 -27.88 17.95 28.94
C PHE A 57 -29.00 18.78 28.30
N LEU A 58 -28.94 19.04 27.00
CA LEU A 58 -30.01 19.72 26.26
C LEU A 58 -31.25 18.83 26.14
N TYR A 59 -31.07 17.53 25.93
CA TYR A 59 -32.16 16.55 25.90
C TYR A 59 -32.84 16.44 27.27
N ASP A 60 -32.07 16.39 28.35
CA ASP A 60 -32.59 16.39 29.72
C ASP A 60 -33.28 17.74 30.04
N PHE A 61 -32.72 18.86 29.56
CA PHE A 61 -33.31 20.19 29.68
C PHE A 61 -34.61 20.37 28.85
N MET A 62 -34.80 19.64 27.75
CA MET A 62 -36.04 19.70 26.97
C MET A 62 -37.13 18.77 27.52
N ASN A 63 -36.75 17.65 28.14
CA ASN A 63 -37.69 16.62 28.63
C ASN A 63 -38.03 16.76 30.12
N LEU A 64 -38.02 17.97 30.66
CA LEU A 64 -38.16 18.20 32.10
C LEU A 64 -39.44 17.61 32.70
N CYS A 65 -39.28 16.79 33.75
CA CYS A 65 -40.35 16.44 34.66
C CYS A 65 -40.77 17.65 35.52
N PRO A 66 -42.06 17.80 35.88
CA PRO A 66 -42.60 18.98 36.57
C PRO A 66 -42.10 19.20 38.03
N TYR A 67 -41.31 18.28 38.60
CA TYR A 67 -40.86 18.31 40.00
C TYR A 67 -39.49 18.99 40.25
N TYR A 68 -38.85 19.54 39.22
CA TYR A 68 -37.52 20.14 39.36
C TYR A 68 -37.54 21.53 40.02
N SER A 69 -36.64 21.75 40.99
CA SER A 69 -36.47 23.04 41.67
C SER A 69 -35.95 24.12 40.70
N GLN A 70 -36.39 25.37 40.86
CA GLN A 70 -35.96 26.48 39.99
C GLN A 70 -34.43 26.65 39.95
N THR A 71 -33.75 26.39 41.08
CA THR A 71 -32.28 26.47 41.17
C THR A 71 -31.58 25.43 40.30
N THR A 72 -32.12 24.21 40.20
CA THR A 72 -31.54 23.15 39.36
C THR A 72 -31.61 23.50 37.87
N ARG A 73 -32.69 24.16 37.43
CA ARG A 73 -32.86 24.62 36.04
C ARG A 73 -31.83 25.67 35.63
N TYR A 74 -31.53 26.63 36.51
CA TYR A 74 -30.51 27.64 36.23
C TYR A 74 -29.10 27.04 36.18
N LEU A 75 -28.81 26.05 37.02
CA LEU A 75 -27.52 25.36 37.01
C LEU A 75 -27.34 24.53 35.74
N GLU A 76 -28.34 23.75 35.33
CA GLU A 76 -28.30 22.97 34.08
C GLU A 76 -28.15 23.87 32.85
N GLY A 77 -28.89 24.98 32.80
CA GLY A 77 -28.75 25.98 31.73
C GLY A 77 -27.34 26.61 31.68
N LEU A 78 -26.73 26.88 32.83
CA LEU A 78 -25.35 27.37 32.91
C LEU A 78 -24.35 26.32 32.41
N PHE A 79 -24.54 25.04 32.74
CA PHE A 79 -23.70 23.95 32.25
C PHE A 79 -23.79 23.78 30.73
N VAL A 80 -24.99 23.81 30.17
CA VAL A 80 -25.21 23.77 28.71
C VAL A 80 -24.51 24.96 28.04
N PHE A 81 -24.63 26.16 28.60
CA PHE A 81 -23.97 27.35 28.06
C PHE A 81 -22.43 27.23 28.06
N ILE A 82 -21.84 26.74 29.15
CA ILE A 82 -20.39 26.52 29.25
C ILE A 82 -19.93 25.48 28.21
N LEU A 83 -20.65 24.37 28.08
CA LEU A 83 -20.32 23.32 27.11
C LEU A 83 -20.45 23.81 25.66
N ALA A 84 -21.49 24.60 25.35
CA ALA A 84 -21.69 25.20 24.04
C ALA A 84 -20.58 26.22 23.70
N ALA A 85 -20.20 27.09 24.65
CA ALA A 85 -19.11 28.03 24.48
C ALA A 85 -17.76 27.32 24.27
N ASN A 86 -17.51 26.23 25.01
CA ASN A 86 -16.30 25.42 24.86
C ASN A 86 -16.25 24.66 23.52
N CYS A 87 -17.39 24.15 23.06
CA CYS A 87 -17.54 23.56 21.73
C CYS A 87 -17.20 24.58 20.63
N LEU A 88 -17.75 25.80 20.72
CA LEU A 88 -17.48 26.87 19.77
C LEU A 88 -16.00 27.30 19.78
N TYR A 89 -15.36 27.35 20.94
CA TYR A 89 -13.92 27.62 21.07
C TYR A 89 -13.07 26.57 20.33
N HIS A 90 -13.35 25.28 20.53
CA HIS A 90 -12.60 24.22 19.87
C HIS A 90 -12.88 24.16 18.36
N LEU A 91 -14.11 24.45 17.93
CA LEU A 91 -14.48 24.50 16.52
C LEU A 91 -13.82 25.69 15.80
N THR A 92 -13.82 26.87 16.41
CA THR A 92 -13.12 28.06 15.85
C THR A 92 -11.60 27.85 15.79
N ARG A 93 -11.01 27.18 16.79
CA ARG A 93 -9.59 26.77 16.77
C ARG A 93 -9.29 25.73 15.68
N TYR A 94 -10.19 24.76 15.49
CA TYR A 94 -10.09 23.76 14.42
C TYR A 94 -10.16 24.41 13.04
N LEU A 95 -11.17 25.27 12.81
CA LEU A 95 -11.33 25.99 11.55
C LEU A 95 -10.12 26.88 11.24
N ARG A 96 -9.61 27.60 12.23
CA ARG A 96 -8.39 28.42 12.08
C ARG A 96 -7.15 27.57 11.75
N GLY A 97 -7.02 26.39 12.38
CA GLY A 97 -5.95 25.44 12.08
C GLY A 97 -6.06 24.84 10.68
N HIS A 98 -7.26 24.42 10.28
CA HIS A 98 -7.55 23.84 8.97
C HIS A 98 -7.37 24.84 7.83
N LEU A 99 -7.84 26.08 8.00
CA LEU A 99 -7.67 27.16 7.03
C LEU A 99 -6.22 27.68 6.94
N SER A 100 -5.43 27.54 8.01
CA SER A 100 -4.01 27.95 8.04
C SER A 100 -3.04 26.86 7.55
N LEU A 101 -3.49 25.61 7.42
CA LEU A 101 -2.69 24.49 6.92
C LEU A 101 -2.60 24.57 5.40
N ARG A 102 -1.57 25.24 4.89
CA ARG A 102 -1.20 25.11 3.48
C ARG A 102 -0.48 23.77 3.29
N PRO A 103 -0.83 22.96 2.26
CA PRO A 103 -0.09 21.75 1.96
C PRO A 103 1.39 22.10 1.72
N VAL A 104 2.29 21.25 2.22
CA VAL A 104 3.72 21.38 1.94
C VAL A 104 3.94 21.05 0.47
N ILE A 105 3.83 22.08 -0.37
CA ILE A 105 4.21 22.00 -1.77
C ILE A 105 5.74 22.07 -1.77
N VAL A 106 6.38 21.00 -2.27
CA VAL A 106 7.83 20.97 -2.51
C VAL A 106 8.21 22.24 -3.27
N THR A 107 8.98 23.11 -2.61
CA THR A 107 9.25 24.44 -3.16
C THR A 107 10.05 24.31 -4.46
N PRO A 108 9.85 25.22 -5.44
CA PRO A 108 10.63 25.24 -6.68
C PRO A 108 12.14 25.27 -6.42
N ALA A 109 12.56 25.86 -5.29
CA ALA A 109 13.93 25.88 -4.82
C ALA A 109 14.48 24.49 -4.46
N GLN A 110 13.68 23.60 -3.85
CA GLN A 110 14.07 22.21 -3.57
C GLN A 110 14.09 21.35 -4.84
N LYS A 111 13.17 21.58 -5.79
CA LYS A 111 13.26 20.99 -7.15
C LYS A 111 14.55 21.41 -7.87
N LYS A 112 14.98 22.67 -7.68
CA LYS A 112 16.22 23.22 -8.22
C LYS A 112 17.47 22.70 -7.49
N LEU A 113 17.42 22.53 -6.17
CA LEU A 113 18.52 21.99 -5.34
C LEU A 113 18.77 20.49 -5.60
N MET A 114 17.71 19.72 -5.87
CA MET A 114 17.82 18.32 -6.28
C MET A 114 18.18 18.14 -7.77
N GLY A 115 18.22 19.22 -8.55
CA GLY A 115 18.49 19.16 -10.00
C GLY A 115 17.39 18.49 -10.85
N ILE A 116 16.25 18.11 -10.25
CA ILE A 116 15.18 17.35 -10.92
C ILE A 116 14.13 18.32 -11.46
N LYS A 117 14.21 18.60 -12.76
CA LYS A 117 13.21 19.37 -13.52
C LYS A 117 12.00 18.52 -13.93
N ASP A 118 12.17 17.19 -14.04
CA ASP A 118 11.13 16.21 -14.38
C ASP A 118 11.41 14.86 -13.70
N ALA A 119 10.38 14.11 -13.29
CA ALA A 119 10.51 12.79 -12.66
C ALA A 119 11.23 11.77 -13.57
N GLY A 120 11.29 12.03 -14.88
CA GLY A 120 12.09 11.25 -15.82
C GLY A 120 13.61 11.35 -15.60
N GLN A 121 14.11 12.44 -15.01
CA GLN A 121 15.54 12.60 -14.70
C GLN A 121 16.00 11.67 -13.58
N LEU A 122 15.10 11.22 -12.70
CA LEU A 122 15.39 10.18 -11.70
C LEU A 122 15.83 8.87 -12.35
N LEU A 123 15.38 8.58 -13.57
CA LEU A 123 15.77 7.38 -14.32
C LEU A 123 17.17 7.50 -14.95
N ALA A 124 17.69 8.72 -15.07
CA ALA A 124 18.99 9.02 -15.65
C ALA A 124 20.11 9.18 -14.61
N ILE A 125 19.78 9.12 -13.31
CA ILE A 125 20.77 9.19 -12.24
C ILE A 125 21.52 7.85 -12.20
N ASP A 126 22.81 7.91 -12.52
CA ASP A 126 23.71 6.77 -12.45
C ASP A 126 24.23 6.59 -11.02
N VAL A 127 23.80 5.52 -10.36
CA VAL A 127 24.22 5.18 -8.99
C VAL A 127 25.53 4.40 -9.04
N LYS A 128 26.58 5.08 -9.52
CA LYS A 128 27.97 4.60 -9.43
C LYS A 128 28.62 5.13 -8.16
N ASN A 129 29.60 4.38 -7.65
CA ASN A 129 30.31 4.69 -6.39
C ASN A 129 30.88 6.11 -6.32
N GLU A 130 31.17 6.74 -7.46
CA GLU A 130 31.69 8.10 -7.57
C GLU A 130 30.67 9.20 -7.22
N ASN A 131 29.36 8.90 -7.32
CA ASN A 131 28.26 9.84 -7.00
C ASN A 131 27.69 9.62 -5.60
N LEU A 132 28.24 8.67 -4.83
CA LEU A 132 27.77 8.34 -3.48
C LEU A 132 28.51 9.17 -2.43
N LEU A 133 27.76 9.64 -1.44
CA LEU A 133 28.34 10.25 -0.24
C LEU A 133 29.24 9.22 0.48
N SER A 134 30.34 9.70 1.08
CA SER A 134 31.18 8.88 1.95
C SER A 134 30.35 8.24 3.06
N PHE A 135 30.69 7.02 3.47
CA PHE A 135 29.97 6.28 4.51
C PHE A 135 29.85 7.04 5.84
N SER A 136 30.79 7.95 6.12
CA SER A 136 30.78 8.84 7.28
C SER A 136 29.66 9.90 7.22
N ASP A 137 29.29 10.34 6.02
CA ASP A 137 28.40 11.48 5.79
C ASP A 137 26.94 11.06 5.56
N VAL A 138 26.67 9.75 5.54
CA VAL A 138 25.32 9.19 5.43
C VAL A 138 24.49 9.55 6.66
N ASP A 139 23.43 10.33 6.47
CA ASP A 139 22.56 10.73 7.59
C ASP A 139 21.67 9.59 8.06
N ILE A 140 22.03 8.99 9.19
CA ILE A 140 21.26 7.94 9.88
C ILE A 140 20.07 8.50 10.68
N GLY A 141 19.89 9.82 10.73
CA GLY A 141 18.81 10.48 11.45
C GLY A 141 19.02 10.56 12.97
N PHE A 142 18.21 11.40 13.63
CA PHE A 142 18.38 11.77 15.05
C PHE A 142 18.19 10.59 16.03
N GLY A 143 17.27 9.67 15.71
CA GLY A 143 17.00 8.49 16.53
C GLY A 143 18.20 7.54 16.57
N ALA A 144 18.70 7.15 15.39
CA ALA A 144 19.88 6.27 15.30
C ALA A 144 21.13 6.95 15.87
N LYS A 145 21.33 8.25 15.64
CA LYS A 145 22.43 9.03 16.25
C LYS A 145 22.44 8.93 17.78
N LYS A 146 21.28 8.85 18.44
CA LYS A 146 21.19 8.70 19.90
C LYS A 146 21.68 7.33 20.36
N PHE A 147 21.36 6.26 19.64
CA PHE A 147 21.77 4.90 19.97
C PHE A 147 23.22 4.61 19.58
N CYS A 148 23.72 5.18 18.49
CA CYS A 148 25.10 5.03 18.03
C CYS A 148 26.14 5.67 18.97
N LYS A 149 25.75 6.52 19.93
CA LYS A 149 26.67 7.10 20.94
C LYS A 149 27.22 6.06 21.92
N ASN A 150 26.51 4.95 22.12
CA ASN A 150 26.86 3.94 23.13
C ASN A 150 27.51 2.69 22.51
N VAL A 151 27.82 2.71 21.21
CA VAL A 151 28.27 1.56 20.43
C VAL A 151 29.67 1.83 19.90
N LYS A 152 30.46 0.76 19.67
CA LYS A 152 31.81 0.86 19.11
C LYS A 152 31.79 1.52 17.73
N GLU A 153 32.79 2.37 17.47
CA GLU A 153 32.88 3.17 16.25
C GLU A 153 32.91 2.32 14.96
N LEU A 154 33.53 1.13 15.02
CA LEU A 154 33.53 0.15 13.93
C LEU A 154 32.12 -0.35 13.56
N ASP A 155 31.28 -0.65 14.55
CA ASP A 155 29.92 -1.14 14.32
C ASP A 155 29.02 -0.01 13.79
N VAL A 156 29.28 1.24 14.19
CA VAL A 156 28.59 2.42 13.66
C VAL A 156 28.95 2.67 12.20
N GLN A 157 30.21 2.45 11.81
CA GLN A 157 30.64 2.55 10.41
C GLN A 157 30.05 1.42 9.54
N LEU A 158 30.00 0.20 10.06
CA LEU A 158 29.32 -0.93 9.40
C LEU A 158 27.83 -0.64 9.21
N PHE A 159 27.14 -0.16 10.24
CA PHE A 159 25.73 0.22 10.14
C PHE A 159 25.48 1.31 9.10
N ARG A 160 26.33 2.35 9.05
CA ARG A 160 26.25 3.40 8.03
C ARG A 160 26.49 2.87 6.62
N LYS A 161 27.41 1.92 6.46
CA LYS A 161 27.64 1.22 5.20
C LYS A 161 26.40 0.43 4.76
N ASP A 162 25.76 -0.29 5.68
CA ASP A 162 24.54 -1.04 5.41
C ASP A 162 23.36 -0.12 5.06
N CYS A 163 23.22 1.02 5.75
CA CYS A 163 22.24 2.04 5.40
C CYS A 163 22.48 2.61 3.99
N SER A 164 23.74 2.88 3.63
CA SER A 164 24.10 3.35 2.29
C SER A 164 23.74 2.30 1.23
N HIS A 165 24.10 1.04 1.47
CA HIS A 165 23.78 -0.07 0.58
C HIS A 165 22.26 -0.25 0.40
N PHE A 166 21.50 -0.18 1.51
CA PHE A 166 20.05 -0.23 1.47
C PHE A 166 19.45 0.89 0.62
N LEU A 167 19.94 2.13 0.78
CA LEU A 167 19.45 3.27 0.00
C LEU A 167 19.76 3.10 -1.49
N VAL A 168 20.95 2.57 -1.83
CA VAL A 168 21.33 2.24 -3.21
C VAL A 168 20.42 1.16 -3.79
N GLU A 169 20.22 0.04 -3.09
CA GLU A 169 19.33 -1.03 -3.55
C GLU A 169 17.89 -0.58 -3.68
N MET A 170 17.39 0.22 -2.73
CA MET A 170 16.06 0.81 -2.77
C MET A 170 15.91 1.72 -3.99
N PHE A 171 16.89 2.60 -4.24
CA PHE A 171 16.86 3.47 -5.41
C PHE A 171 16.90 2.67 -6.71
N GLN A 172 17.79 1.68 -6.83
CA GLN A 172 17.87 0.78 -7.99
C GLN A 172 16.56 -0.01 -8.19
N LYS A 173 15.86 -0.37 -7.11
CA LYS A 173 14.56 -1.02 -7.20
C LYS A 173 13.46 -0.09 -7.70
N LEU A 174 13.46 1.15 -7.22
CA LEU A 174 12.50 2.19 -7.59
C LEU A 174 12.70 2.69 -9.03
N THR A 175 13.94 2.73 -9.53
CA THR A 175 14.30 3.22 -10.88
C THR A 175 14.61 2.10 -11.87
N GLY A 176 14.61 0.85 -11.41
CA GLY A 176 14.92 -0.33 -12.21
C GLY A 176 13.87 -0.67 -13.28
N PRO A 177 14.05 -1.80 -13.99
CA PRO A 177 13.23 -2.16 -15.16
C PRO A 177 11.76 -2.41 -14.82
N ARG A 178 11.44 -2.76 -13.57
CA ARG A 178 10.06 -2.94 -13.09
C ARG A 178 9.39 -1.63 -12.67
N SER A 179 10.12 -0.51 -12.67
CA SER A 179 9.60 0.79 -12.26
C SER A 179 8.40 1.24 -13.11
N PRO A 180 7.32 1.72 -12.49
CA PRO A 180 6.20 2.32 -13.20
C PRO A 180 6.63 3.52 -14.08
N LEU A 181 7.72 4.20 -13.70
CA LEU A 181 8.24 5.37 -14.43
C LEU A 181 8.85 5.01 -15.80
N ARG A 182 9.37 3.77 -15.96
CA ARG A 182 9.91 3.29 -17.23
C ARG A 182 8.83 2.72 -18.17
N LYS A 183 7.69 2.31 -17.62
CA LYS A 183 6.63 1.67 -18.39
C LYS A 183 5.83 2.72 -19.15
N CYS A 184 5.99 2.76 -20.47
CA CYS A 184 5.29 3.70 -21.35
C CYS A 184 3.77 3.66 -21.15
N MET A 185 3.17 2.48 -20.98
CA MET A 185 1.74 2.35 -20.73
C MET A 185 1.29 3.01 -19.42
N VAL A 186 2.05 2.86 -18.32
CA VAL A 186 1.74 3.52 -17.05
C VAL A 186 1.85 5.04 -17.21
N LYS A 187 2.90 5.48 -17.92
CA LYS A 187 3.10 6.88 -18.27
C LYS A 187 1.92 7.41 -19.08
N GLY A 188 1.45 6.68 -20.09
CA GLY A 188 0.31 7.05 -20.92
C GLY A 188 -1.01 7.10 -20.15
N ALA A 189 -1.29 6.07 -19.34
CA ALA A 189 -2.52 5.95 -18.54
C ALA A 189 -2.74 7.10 -17.55
N SER A 190 -1.68 7.81 -17.16
CA SER A 190 -1.79 9.05 -16.39
C SER A 190 -2.56 10.17 -17.12
N CYS A 191 -2.90 10.02 -18.40
CA CYS A 191 -3.81 10.91 -19.11
C CYS A 191 -5.15 11.07 -18.37
N LEU A 192 -5.66 10.02 -17.72
CA LEU A 192 -6.91 10.06 -16.95
C LEU A 192 -6.76 10.71 -15.57
N SER A 193 -5.58 11.20 -15.19
CA SER A 193 -5.42 11.94 -13.94
C SER A 193 -5.94 13.37 -14.11
N PRO A 194 -6.84 13.87 -13.23
CA PRO A 194 -7.40 15.22 -13.37
C PRO A 194 -6.33 16.31 -13.49
N ALA A 195 -5.23 16.18 -12.73
CA ALA A 195 -4.09 17.10 -12.80
C ALA A 195 -3.41 17.14 -14.20
N VAL A 196 -3.39 16.01 -14.90
CA VAL A 196 -2.83 15.90 -16.26
C VAL A 196 -3.85 16.40 -17.28
N MET A 197 -5.14 16.11 -17.10
CA MET A 197 -6.23 16.58 -17.96
C MET A 197 -6.33 18.12 -17.98
N THR A 198 -6.01 18.77 -16.85
CA THR A 198 -5.97 20.24 -16.77
C THR A 198 -4.79 20.86 -17.53
N SER A 199 -3.70 20.11 -17.71
CA SER A 199 -2.52 20.61 -18.42
C SER A 199 -2.64 20.39 -19.93
N GLY A 200 -2.82 21.47 -20.69
CA GLY A 200 -3.04 21.43 -22.14
C GLY A 200 -1.95 20.70 -22.94
N THR A 201 -0.68 20.87 -22.59
CA THR A 201 0.45 20.20 -23.28
C THR A 201 0.62 18.75 -22.84
N LEU A 202 0.50 18.48 -21.54
CA LEU A 202 0.72 17.15 -20.97
C LEU A 202 -0.41 16.18 -21.34
N ARG A 203 -1.67 16.61 -21.38
CA ARG A 203 -2.80 15.72 -21.74
C ARG A 203 -2.63 15.11 -23.13
N VAL A 204 -2.18 15.93 -24.10
CA VAL A 204 -1.95 15.50 -25.49
C VAL A 204 -0.82 14.48 -25.55
N GLN A 205 0.31 14.77 -24.91
CA GLN A 205 1.45 13.85 -24.89
C GLN A 205 1.08 12.50 -24.26
N ARG A 206 0.34 12.51 -23.15
CA ARG A 206 0.02 11.29 -22.38
C ARG A 206 -1.02 10.43 -23.08
N VAL A 207 -2.06 11.04 -23.68
CA VAL A 207 -3.06 10.28 -24.43
C VAL A 207 -2.45 9.63 -25.67
N ASN A 208 -1.55 10.34 -26.37
CA ASN A 208 -0.85 9.78 -27.53
C ASN A 208 0.00 8.57 -27.16
N ILE A 209 0.79 8.68 -26.09
CA ILE A 209 1.59 7.55 -25.58
C ILE A 209 0.69 6.36 -25.23
N ALA A 210 -0.47 6.58 -24.60
CA ALA A 210 -1.39 5.49 -24.27
C ALA A 210 -1.94 4.80 -25.52
N LEU A 211 -2.42 5.59 -26.49
CA LEU A 211 -3.02 5.09 -27.72
C LEU A 211 -2.01 4.40 -28.62
N GLU A 212 -0.79 4.94 -28.78
CA GLU A 212 0.30 4.31 -29.52
C GLU A 212 0.66 2.93 -28.96
N GLN A 213 0.66 2.78 -27.63
CA GLN A 213 0.95 1.49 -27.00
C GLN A 213 -0.20 0.49 -27.17
N LEU A 214 -1.45 0.95 -27.18
CA LEU A 214 -2.61 0.10 -27.42
C LEU A 214 -2.73 -0.33 -28.89
N THR A 215 -2.41 0.56 -29.83
CA THR A 215 -2.39 0.23 -31.26
C THR A 215 -1.22 -0.69 -31.60
N SER A 216 -0.03 -0.44 -31.06
CA SER A 216 1.15 -1.30 -31.26
C SER A 216 0.93 -2.75 -30.78
N ASN A 217 0.10 -2.92 -29.74
CA ASN A 217 -0.27 -4.23 -29.20
C ASN A 217 -1.57 -4.80 -29.82
N ASN A 218 -2.09 -4.20 -30.89
CA ASN A 218 -3.33 -4.60 -31.58
C ASN A 218 -4.59 -4.66 -30.68
N HIS A 219 -4.63 -3.87 -29.60
CA HIS A 219 -5.83 -3.78 -28.75
C HIS A 219 -6.89 -2.84 -29.32
N ILE A 220 -6.49 -1.84 -30.10
CA ILE A 220 -7.37 -0.84 -30.72
C ILE A 220 -6.89 -0.59 -32.15
N ALA A 221 -7.83 -0.43 -33.09
CA ALA A 221 -7.52 -0.07 -34.47
C ALA A 221 -7.06 1.40 -34.58
N TYR A 222 -6.18 1.71 -35.53
CA TYR A 222 -5.66 3.08 -35.71
C TYR A 222 -6.76 4.14 -35.88
N ILE A 223 -7.81 3.82 -36.66
CA ILE A 223 -8.95 4.71 -36.91
C ILE A 223 -9.71 5.00 -35.62
N GLU A 224 -9.94 3.98 -34.79
CA GLU A 224 -10.62 4.11 -33.51
C GLU A 224 -9.78 4.91 -32.51
N ALA A 225 -8.45 4.72 -32.51
CA ALA A 225 -7.54 5.50 -31.68
C ALA A 225 -7.58 7.01 -32.01
N GLU A 226 -7.61 7.39 -33.28
CA GLU A 226 -7.75 8.80 -33.68
C GLU A 226 -9.10 9.40 -33.26
N HIS A 227 -10.18 8.62 -33.36
CA HIS A 227 -11.50 9.05 -32.88
C HIS A 227 -11.52 9.25 -31.36
N ILE A 228 -10.89 8.35 -30.60
CA ILE A 228 -10.73 8.46 -29.14
C ILE A 228 -9.92 9.72 -28.80
N ARG A 229 -8.78 9.93 -29.47
CA ARG A 229 -7.91 11.10 -29.26
C ARG A 229 -8.68 12.40 -29.44
N LYS A 230 -9.39 12.54 -30.55
CA LYS A 230 -10.16 13.75 -30.87
C LYS A 230 -11.24 14.01 -29.82
N ASN A 231 -12.07 13.00 -29.51
CA ASN A 231 -13.15 13.15 -28.56
C ASN A 231 -12.65 13.47 -27.14
N TYR A 232 -11.56 12.82 -26.70
CA TYR A 232 -10.93 13.09 -25.41
C TYR A 232 -10.44 14.54 -25.30
N LEU A 233 -9.78 15.07 -26.33
CA LEU A 233 -9.27 16.44 -26.32
C LEU A 233 -10.40 17.47 -26.33
N GLU A 234 -11.44 17.25 -27.15
CA GLU A 234 -12.63 18.11 -27.18
C GLU A 234 -13.30 18.21 -25.80
N ILE A 235 -13.45 17.09 -25.09
CA ILE A 235 -14.03 17.07 -23.73
C ILE A 235 -13.12 17.78 -22.74
N CYS A 236 -11.81 17.57 -22.82
CA CYS A 236 -10.86 18.26 -21.95
C CYS A 236 -10.76 19.77 -22.23
N GLU A 237 -11.20 20.25 -23.40
CA GLU A 237 -11.20 21.69 -23.73
C GLU A 237 -12.41 22.43 -23.19
N GLN A 238 -13.47 21.72 -22.78
CA GLN A 238 -14.66 22.33 -22.20
C GLN A 238 -14.34 23.01 -20.86
N SER A 239 -14.67 24.30 -20.75
CA SER A 239 -14.41 25.11 -19.55
C SER A 239 -15.10 24.55 -18.30
N SER A 240 -16.31 23.99 -18.44
CA SER A 240 -17.04 23.34 -17.35
C SER A 240 -16.29 22.13 -16.78
N VAL A 241 -15.76 21.28 -17.66
CA VAL A 241 -14.98 20.10 -17.28
C VAL A 241 -13.68 20.51 -16.60
N GLN A 242 -13.02 21.57 -17.08
CA GLN A 242 -11.78 22.07 -16.47
C GLN A 242 -11.95 22.60 -15.04
N GLU A 243 -13.10 23.18 -14.72
CA GLU A 243 -13.42 23.62 -13.36
C GLU A 243 -13.71 22.43 -12.45
N GLU A 244 -14.50 21.46 -12.93
CA GLU A 244 -14.82 20.24 -12.21
C GLU A 244 -13.58 19.37 -11.93
N LEU A 245 -12.64 19.28 -12.89
CA LEU A 245 -11.38 18.56 -12.69
C LEU A 245 -10.49 19.17 -11.59
N LYS A 246 -10.62 20.49 -11.30
CA LYS A 246 -9.84 21.16 -10.25
C LYS A 246 -10.41 20.95 -8.85
N THR A 247 -11.70 20.65 -8.74
CA THR A 247 -12.37 20.40 -7.44
C THR A 247 -12.21 18.97 -6.97
N PHE A 248 -11.62 18.10 -7.79
CA PHE A 248 -11.45 16.68 -7.48
C PHE A 248 -10.54 16.44 -6.27
N ASP A 249 -11.06 15.69 -5.29
CA ASP A 249 -10.30 15.12 -4.17
C ASP A 249 -10.36 13.59 -4.16
N PHE A 250 -9.19 12.97 -4.06
CA PHE A 250 -9.00 11.52 -3.95
C PHE A 250 -9.54 10.93 -2.64
N ASN A 251 -9.67 11.74 -1.59
CA ASN A 251 -10.17 11.27 -0.29
C ASN A 251 -11.70 11.16 -0.25
N GLU A 252 -12.39 12.02 -0.99
CA GLU A 252 -13.85 12.11 -0.97
C GLU A 252 -14.49 11.27 -2.08
N THR A 253 -13.86 11.21 -3.26
CA THR A 253 -14.47 10.61 -4.44
C THR A 253 -13.55 9.63 -5.15
N ARG A 254 -14.14 8.53 -5.64
CA ARG A 254 -13.40 7.58 -6.49
C ARG A 254 -13.26 8.16 -7.90
N LEU A 255 -12.04 8.05 -8.44
CA LEU A 255 -11.68 8.59 -9.76
C LEU A 255 -12.53 8.03 -10.91
N ASP A 256 -12.85 6.73 -10.88
CA ASP A 256 -13.64 6.05 -11.92
C ASP A 256 -15.07 6.56 -11.95
N SER A 257 -15.73 6.65 -10.79
CA SER A 257 -17.09 7.22 -10.67
C SER A 257 -17.13 8.69 -11.08
N PHE A 258 -16.13 9.46 -10.66
CA PHE A 258 -16.01 10.89 -10.99
C PHE A 258 -15.86 11.13 -12.50
N LEU A 259 -14.90 10.46 -13.14
CA LEU A 259 -14.68 10.61 -14.58
C LEU A 259 -15.83 10.05 -15.41
N PHE A 260 -16.48 8.99 -14.96
CA PHE A 260 -17.66 8.45 -15.64
C PHE A 260 -18.80 9.48 -15.69
N ASN A 261 -19.04 10.20 -14.60
CA ASN A 261 -20.03 11.28 -14.56
C ASN A 261 -19.66 12.42 -15.52
N ILE A 262 -18.39 12.85 -15.53
CA ILE A 262 -17.89 13.87 -16.47
C ILE A 262 -18.11 13.42 -17.93
N PHE A 263 -17.72 12.19 -18.26
CA PHE A 263 -17.82 11.67 -19.62
C PHE A 263 -19.27 11.47 -20.07
N ILE A 264 -20.19 11.11 -19.18
CA ILE A 264 -21.63 11.07 -19.49
C ILE A 264 -22.15 12.49 -19.77
N ASN A 265 -21.85 13.44 -18.88
CA ASN A 265 -22.32 14.82 -19.00
C ASN A 265 -21.77 15.49 -20.27
N ALA A 266 -20.54 15.19 -20.64
CA ALA A 266 -19.88 15.69 -21.84
C ALA A 266 -20.20 14.89 -23.13
N LYS A 267 -21.10 13.90 -23.06
CA LYS A 267 -21.50 13.02 -24.19
C LYS A 267 -20.31 12.34 -24.88
N ALA A 268 -19.45 11.70 -24.09
CA ALA A 268 -18.32 10.91 -24.59
C ALA A 268 -18.75 9.79 -25.54
N CYS A 269 -17.91 9.51 -26.54
CA CYS A 269 -18.16 8.42 -27.47
C CYS A 269 -17.96 7.04 -26.79
N LYS A 270 -18.64 6.02 -27.29
CA LYS A 270 -18.52 4.64 -26.78
C LYS A 270 -17.07 4.12 -26.83
N ALA A 271 -16.30 4.52 -27.84
CA ALA A 271 -14.89 4.15 -27.97
C ALA A 271 -14.03 4.74 -26.84
N LEU A 272 -14.28 5.99 -26.42
CA LEU A 272 -13.58 6.62 -25.29
C LEU A 272 -13.92 5.92 -23.96
N LEU A 273 -15.19 5.56 -23.75
CA LEU A 273 -15.60 4.79 -22.57
C LEU A 273 -14.97 3.40 -22.53
N SER A 274 -14.87 2.73 -23.69
CA SER A 274 -14.17 1.45 -23.85
C SER A 274 -12.68 1.59 -23.50
N PHE A 275 -12.02 2.64 -24.02
CA PHE A 275 -10.64 2.96 -23.68
C PHE A 275 -10.44 3.19 -22.18
N CYS A 276 -11.30 3.99 -21.53
CA CYS A 276 -11.22 4.23 -20.09
C CYS A 276 -11.42 2.93 -19.30
N THR A 277 -12.37 2.09 -19.72
CA THR A 277 -12.61 0.78 -19.11
C THR A 277 -11.37 -0.12 -19.24
N MET A 278 -10.75 -0.17 -20.42
CA MET A 278 -9.52 -0.92 -20.67
C MET A 278 -8.38 -0.44 -19.78
N ILE A 279 -8.19 0.87 -19.64
CA ILE A 279 -7.17 1.43 -18.74
C ILE A 279 -7.48 1.06 -17.27
N PHE A 280 -8.69 1.31 -16.77
CA PHE A 280 -9.04 1.02 -15.38
C PHE A 280 -8.99 -0.47 -15.03
N THR A 281 -9.21 -1.34 -16.02
CA THR A 281 -9.10 -2.80 -15.84
C THR A 281 -7.66 -3.30 -15.85
N MET A 282 -6.79 -2.72 -16.70
CA MET A 282 -5.36 -3.06 -16.73
C MET A 282 -4.64 -2.70 -15.43
N PHE A 283 -5.05 -1.62 -14.76
CA PHE A 283 -4.45 -1.16 -13.51
C PHE A 283 -5.20 -1.64 -12.27
N HIS A 284 -6.02 -2.69 -12.37
CA HIS A 284 -6.48 -3.40 -11.19
C HIS A 284 -5.25 -3.82 -10.38
N GLY A 285 -4.98 -3.06 -9.32
CA GLY A 285 -4.09 -3.50 -8.28
C GLY A 285 -4.62 -4.85 -7.84
N ASN A 286 -3.77 -5.88 -7.89
CA ASN A 286 -4.06 -7.16 -7.28
C ASN A 286 -4.64 -6.98 -5.87
N SER A 287 -4.42 -5.85 -5.19
CA SER A 287 -5.10 -5.36 -3.98
C SER A 287 -6.52 -5.84 -3.64
N ALA A 288 -7.43 -6.16 -4.56
CA ALA A 288 -8.71 -6.79 -4.19
C ALA A 288 -8.55 -8.32 -3.97
N VAL A 289 -7.88 -8.99 -4.90
CA VAL A 289 -7.58 -10.44 -4.86
C VAL A 289 -6.48 -10.73 -3.81
N GLU A 290 -5.46 -9.90 -3.71
CA GLU A 290 -4.43 -9.85 -2.67
C GLU A 290 -4.97 -9.40 -1.33
N ARG A 291 -6.02 -8.54 -1.23
CA ARG A 291 -6.77 -8.43 0.04
C ARG A 291 -7.45 -9.73 0.37
N GLY A 292 -8.03 -10.45 -0.58
CA GLY A 292 -8.52 -11.81 -0.34
C GLY A 292 -7.44 -12.77 0.19
N PHE A 293 -6.23 -12.72 -0.37
CA PHE A 293 -5.09 -13.52 0.11
C PHE A 293 -4.46 -13.02 1.42
N SER A 294 -4.47 -11.71 1.68
CA SER A 294 -3.91 -11.07 2.88
C SER A 294 -4.87 -11.10 4.06
N VAL A 295 -6.18 -10.96 3.82
CA VAL A 295 -7.23 -11.29 4.79
C VAL A 295 -7.17 -12.77 5.07
N ASN A 296 -6.93 -13.64 4.08
CA ASN A 296 -6.63 -15.04 4.37
C ASN A 296 -5.37 -15.18 5.24
N LYS A 297 -4.30 -14.40 5.03
CA LYS A 297 -3.08 -14.47 5.86
C LYS A 297 -3.26 -13.93 7.29
N GLU A 298 -4.08 -12.90 7.48
CA GLU A 298 -4.45 -12.37 8.80
C GLU A 298 -5.53 -13.24 9.50
N CYS A 299 -6.41 -13.89 8.75
CA CYS A 299 -7.37 -14.88 9.25
C CYS A 299 -6.77 -16.28 9.43
N LEU A 300 -5.63 -16.56 8.82
CA LEU A 300 -4.82 -17.75 9.07
C LEU A 300 -4.16 -17.57 10.45
N VAL A 301 -4.88 -17.95 11.49
CA VAL A 301 -4.23 -18.28 12.76
C VAL A 301 -3.18 -19.36 12.45
N GLU A 302 -1.93 -19.11 12.83
CA GLU A 302 -0.81 -20.03 12.65
C GLU A 302 -1.25 -21.46 13.06
N ASN A 303 -1.06 -22.45 12.18
CA ASN A 303 -1.44 -23.87 12.35
C ASN A 303 -2.88 -24.31 12.02
N MET A 304 -3.68 -23.55 11.24
CA MET A 304 -4.95 -24.10 10.72
C MET A 304 -4.76 -25.04 9.53
N LYS A 305 -5.33 -26.26 9.62
CA LYS A 305 -5.41 -27.20 8.48
C LYS A 305 -6.48 -26.76 7.48
N GLU A 306 -6.30 -27.10 6.21
CA GLU A 306 -7.22 -26.77 5.10
C GLU A 306 -8.70 -27.05 5.40
N ARG A 307 -8.99 -28.21 6.00
CA ARG A 307 -10.36 -28.58 6.40
C ARG A 307 -11.00 -27.61 7.41
N SER A 308 -10.20 -27.02 8.30
CA SER A 308 -10.66 -25.99 9.24
C SER A 308 -11.05 -24.70 8.50
N LEU A 309 -10.26 -24.33 7.49
CA LEU A 309 -10.50 -23.14 6.68
C LEU A 309 -11.76 -23.26 5.83
N ILE A 310 -11.93 -24.41 5.17
CA ILE A 310 -13.14 -24.71 4.40
C ILE A 310 -14.37 -24.61 5.30
N SER A 311 -14.29 -25.19 6.51
CA SER A 311 -15.40 -25.18 7.47
C SER A 311 -15.75 -23.77 7.94
N GLN A 312 -14.75 -22.95 8.30
CA GLN A 312 -14.97 -21.55 8.70
C GLN A 312 -15.57 -20.72 7.56
N ARG A 313 -15.11 -20.91 6.33
CA ARG A 313 -15.63 -20.23 5.14
C ARG A 313 -17.08 -20.60 4.88
N SER A 314 -17.44 -21.88 5.01
CA SER A 314 -18.83 -22.33 4.90
C SER A 314 -19.73 -21.69 5.96
N ILE A 315 -19.26 -21.59 7.21
CA ILE A 315 -20.01 -20.93 8.30
C ILE A 315 -20.18 -19.44 7.99
N TYR A 316 -19.12 -18.75 7.58
CA TYR A 316 -19.17 -17.33 7.24
C TYR A 316 -20.13 -17.06 6.08
N SER A 317 -20.07 -17.87 5.02
CA SER A 317 -20.96 -17.75 3.87
C SER A 317 -22.43 -17.93 4.25
N MET A 318 -22.74 -18.84 5.18
CA MET A 318 -24.10 -19.06 5.68
C MET A 318 -24.57 -17.90 6.58
N VAL A 319 -23.71 -17.39 7.45
CA VAL A 319 -24.04 -16.22 8.29
C VAL A 319 -24.27 -14.98 7.44
N GLN A 320 -23.50 -14.82 6.36
CA GLN A 320 -23.66 -13.71 5.43
C GLN A 320 -24.94 -13.83 4.60
N SER A 321 -25.31 -15.02 4.12
CA SER A 321 -26.55 -15.22 3.36
C SER A 321 -27.81 -14.96 4.21
N VAL A 322 -27.73 -15.21 5.51
CA VAL A 322 -28.84 -15.02 6.48
C VAL A 322 -28.89 -13.58 7.04
N GLY A 323 -27.97 -12.70 6.63
CA GLY A 323 -27.99 -11.28 7.01
C GLY A 323 -27.47 -11.00 8.43
N GLY A 324 -26.66 -11.90 8.98
CA GLY A 324 -26.00 -11.75 10.28
C GLY A 324 -26.36 -12.84 11.30
N ILE A 325 -25.60 -12.86 12.40
CA ILE A 325 -25.66 -13.93 13.42
C ILE A 325 -27.04 -14.02 14.09
N LYS A 326 -27.77 -12.89 14.19
CA LYS A 326 -29.07 -12.81 14.89
C LYS A 326 -30.20 -13.57 14.19
N ASN A 327 -30.06 -13.82 12.89
CA ASN A 327 -31.11 -14.43 12.07
C ASN A 327 -30.85 -15.93 11.81
N VAL A 328 -29.78 -16.51 12.36
CA VAL A 328 -29.44 -17.91 12.16
C VAL A 328 -30.31 -18.79 13.04
N GLU A 329 -31.23 -19.54 12.42
CA GLU A 329 -32.05 -20.53 13.12
C GLU A 329 -31.21 -21.76 13.52
N PHE A 330 -31.13 -22.04 14.83
CA PHE A 330 -30.38 -23.19 15.33
C PHE A 330 -31.22 -24.48 15.20
N THR A 331 -30.89 -25.32 14.21
CA THR A 331 -31.52 -26.63 14.05
C THR A 331 -31.07 -27.61 15.13
N SER A 332 -31.96 -28.52 15.57
CA SER A 332 -31.63 -29.63 16.49
C SER A 332 -30.40 -30.44 16.03
N GLY A 333 -30.23 -30.65 14.73
CA GLY A 333 -29.04 -31.31 14.15
C GLY A 333 -27.72 -30.59 14.44
N MET A 334 -27.70 -29.25 14.45
CA MET A 334 -26.52 -28.46 14.80
C MET A 334 -26.17 -28.62 16.29
N LEU A 335 -27.19 -28.68 17.14
CA LEU A 335 -27.03 -28.87 18.58
C LEU A 335 -26.44 -30.26 18.89
N HIS A 336 -26.94 -31.31 18.22
CA HIS A 336 -26.40 -32.66 18.33
C HIS A 336 -24.97 -32.75 17.79
N ALA A 337 -24.66 -32.07 16.68
CA ALA A 337 -23.30 -32.02 16.13
C ALA A 337 -22.33 -31.33 17.10
N ALA A 338 -22.73 -30.24 17.74
CA ALA A 338 -21.93 -29.54 18.75
C ALA A 338 -21.66 -30.43 19.97
N ARG A 339 -22.69 -31.13 20.48
CA ARG A 339 -22.54 -32.10 21.60
C ARG A 339 -21.57 -33.23 21.26
N ARG A 340 -21.55 -33.70 20.01
CA ARG A 340 -20.65 -34.78 19.54
C ARG A 340 -19.25 -34.30 19.12
N ALA A 341 -18.99 -33.00 19.09
CA ALA A 341 -17.72 -32.45 18.58
C ALA A 341 -16.50 -32.95 19.37
N SER A 342 -16.61 -33.06 20.69
CA SER A 342 -15.54 -33.59 21.54
C SER A 342 -15.21 -35.06 21.24
N SER A 343 -16.23 -35.90 21.01
CA SER A 343 -16.03 -37.31 20.61
C SER A 343 -15.33 -37.40 19.25
N LYS A 344 -15.84 -36.67 18.25
CA LYS A 344 -15.26 -36.65 16.90
C LYS A 344 -13.81 -36.16 16.90
N ARG A 345 -13.47 -35.19 17.75
CA ARG A 345 -12.09 -34.72 17.90
C ARG A 345 -11.18 -35.82 18.44
N ARG A 346 -11.61 -36.57 19.46
CA ARG A 346 -10.84 -37.69 20.02
C ARG A 346 -10.63 -38.80 18.99
N GLU A 347 -11.69 -39.19 18.30
CA GLU A 347 -11.63 -40.18 17.20
C GLU A 347 -10.64 -39.75 16.11
N ALA A 348 -10.68 -38.48 15.68
CA ALA A 348 -9.76 -37.96 14.65
C ALA A 348 -8.30 -37.92 15.13
N ILE A 349 -8.03 -37.63 16.40
CA ILE A 349 -6.68 -37.67 16.98
C ILE A 349 -6.16 -39.11 17.01
N GLU A 350 -6.98 -40.07 17.40
CA GLU A 350 -6.60 -41.49 17.40
C GLU A 350 -6.33 -42.00 15.99
N GLU A 351 -7.15 -41.61 15.01
CA GLU A 351 -6.95 -41.99 13.60
C GLU A 351 -5.65 -41.40 13.04
N MET A 352 -5.31 -40.15 13.39
CA MET A 352 -4.03 -39.56 12.99
C MET A 352 -2.83 -40.27 13.63
N LYS A 353 -2.91 -40.62 14.92
CA LYS A 353 -1.86 -41.41 15.60
C LYS A 353 -1.66 -42.78 14.96
N LYS A 354 -2.74 -43.44 14.54
CA LYS A 354 -2.66 -44.71 13.81
C LYS A 354 -1.97 -44.55 12.46
N LYS A 355 -2.35 -43.53 11.67
CA LYS A 355 -1.72 -43.24 10.37
C LYS A 355 -0.23 -42.89 10.51
N GLU A 356 0.13 -42.06 11.49
CA GLU A 356 1.54 -41.71 11.77
C GLU A 356 2.35 -42.95 12.15
N SER A 357 1.79 -43.85 12.97
CA SER A 357 2.44 -45.12 13.32
C SER A 357 2.58 -46.07 12.12
N GLU A 358 1.59 -46.14 11.24
CA GLU A 358 1.63 -46.96 10.02
C GLU A 358 2.65 -46.42 9.01
N GLU A 359 2.72 -45.11 8.83
CA GLU A 359 3.71 -44.45 7.95
C GLU A 359 5.13 -44.59 8.49
N ALA A 360 5.33 -44.43 9.81
CA ALA A 360 6.63 -44.64 10.44
C ALA A 360 7.11 -46.10 10.28
N ASN A 361 6.20 -47.08 10.40
CA ASN A 361 6.52 -48.47 10.17
C ASN A 361 6.86 -48.75 8.70
N ARG A 362 6.07 -48.22 7.75
CA ARG A 362 6.35 -48.35 6.31
C ARG A 362 7.71 -47.74 5.94
N SER A 363 8.01 -46.55 6.44
CA SER A 363 9.30 -45.87 6.19
C SER A 363 10.49 -46.70 6.69
N LYS A 364 10.39 -47.31 7.88
CA LYS A 364 11.41 -48.22 8.40
C LYS A 364 11.59 -49.45 7.50
N THR A 365 10.50 -50.08 7.07
CA THR A 365 10.57 -51.24 6.16
C THR A 365 11.20 -50.87 4.82
N THR A 366 10.86 -49.71 4.26
CA THR A 366 11.46 -49.21 3.00
C THR A 366 12.94 -48.90 3.16
N LEU A 367 13.37 -48.33 4.30
CA LEU A 367 14.77 -48.07 4.57
C LEU A 367 15.58 -49.38 4.70
N GLU A 368 15.02 -50.39 5.37
CA GLU A 368 15.64 -51.70 5.48
C GLU A 368 15.76 -52.42 4.12
N THR A 369 14.77 -52.31 3.24
CA THR A 369 14.85 -52.89 1.89
C THR A 369 15.87 -52.17 1.02
N VAL A 370 15.95 -50.83 1.10
CA VAL A 370 16.98 -50.03 0.41
C VAL A 370 18.38 -50.45 0.87
N ASN A 371 18.62 -50.54 2.18
CA ASN A 371 19.93 -50.96 2.71
C ASN A 371 20.32 -52.38 2.26
N LYS A 372 19.35 -53.31 2.22
CA LYS A 372 19.58 -54.68 1.70
C LYS A 372 19.93 -54.68 0.21
N LEU A 373 19.27 -53.85 -0.59
CA LEU A 373 19.55 -53.72 -2.03
C LEU A 373 20.90 -53.05 -2.30
N GLU A 374 21.27 -52.02 -1.54
CA GLU A 374 22.59 -51.39 -1.63
C GLU A 374 23.73 -52.33 -1.26
N ALA A 375 23.54 -53.17 -0.23
CA ALA A 375 24.51 -54.19 0.15
C ALA A 375 24.67 -55.25 -0.96
N LYS A 376 23.58 -55.66 -1.60
CA LYS A 376 23.63 -56.57 -2.76
C LYS A 376 24.34 -55.94 -3.96
N LYS A 377 24.05 -54.67 -4.26
CA LYS A 377 24.72 -53.92 -5.35
C LYS A 377 26.22 -53.82 -5.13
N ARG A 378 26.66 -53.51 -3.90
CA ARG A 378 28.10 -53.44 -3.57
C ARG A 378 28.80 -54.78 -3.76
N LYS A 379 28.18 -55.89 -3.33
CA LYS A 379 28.75 -57.24 -3.52
C LYS A 379 28.89 -57.60 -5.00
N LEU A 380 27.89 -57.29 -5.82
CA LEU A 380 27.95 -57.57 -7.26
C LEU A 380 29.00 -56.72 -7.99
N LEU A 381 29.17 -55.46 -7.59
CA LEU A 381 30.22 -54.60 -8.15
C LEU A 381 31.63 -55.11 -7.81
N GLN A 382 31.85 -55.53 -6.56
CA GLN A 382 33.13 -56.13 -6.15
C GLN A 382 33.43 -57.41 -6.94
N GLN A 383 32.44 -58.29 -7.11
CA GLN A 383 32.60 -59.50 -7.92
C GLN A 383 32.91 -59.16 -9.39
N ALA A 384 32.24 -58.18 -9.98
CA ALA A 384 32.52 -57.76 -11.36
C ALA A 384 33.91 -57.11 -11.51
N GLU A 385 34.37 -56.35 -10.51
CA GLU A 385 35.72 -55.77 -10.49
C GLU A 385 36.81 -56.85 -10.35
N GLU A 386 36.57 -57.84 -9.49
CA GLU A 386 37.45 -59.01 -9.33
C GLU A 386 37.54 -59.81 -10.64
N GLU A 387 36.40 -60.12 -11.28
CA GLU A 387 36.34 -60.81 -12.57
C GLU A 387 37.03 -60.00 -13.69
N ALA A 388 36.82 -58.68 -13.74
CA ALA A 388 37.49 -57.82 -14.71
C ALA A 388 39.01 -57.79 -14.50
N SER A 389 39.47 -57.75 -13.25
CA SER A 389 40.89 -57.79 -12.93
C SER A 389 41.53 -59.12 -13.33
N ALA A 390 40.84 -60.25 -13.11
CA ALA A 390 41.31 -61.57 -13.54
C ALA A 390 41.46 -61.64 -15.07
N LEU A 391 40.43 -61.22 -15.81
CA LEU A 391 40.48 -61.17 -17.27
C LEU A 391 41.57 -60.22 -17.80
N GLN A 392 41.80 -59.08 -17.14
CA GLN A 392 42.86 -58.15 -17.50
C GLN A 392 44.25 -58.81 -17.37
N THR A 393 44.49 -59.57 -16.30
CA THR A 393 45.74 -60.30 -16.11
C THR A 393 45.94 -61.40 -17.15
N GLU A 394 44.86 -62.09 -17.54
CA GLU A 394 44.89 -63.13 -18.57
C GLU A 394 45.18 -62.54 -19.97
N ILE A 395 44.57 -61.39 -20.29
CA ILE A 395 44.85 -60.62 -21.51
C ILE A 395 46.32 -60.16 -21.54
N GLU A 396 46.88 -59.67 -20.42
CA GLU A 396 48.29 -59.27 -20.36
C GLU A 396 49.24 -60.45 -20.57
N LEU A 397 48.90 -61.62 -20.02
CA LEU A 397 49.69 -62.83 -20.14
C LEU A 397 49.70 -63.34 -21.59
N GLU A 398 48.55 -63.34 -22.26
CA GLU A 398 48.45 -63.66 -23.68
C GLU A 398 49.16 -62.62 -24.56
N LYS A 399 49.05 -61.31 -24.27
CA LYS A 399 49.84 -60.27 -24.96
C LYS A 399 51.35 -60.41 -24.76
N LYS A 400 51.81 -61.01 -23.67
CA LYS A 400 53.24 -61.31 -23.46
C LYS A 400 53.66 -62.53 -24.28
N ARG A 401 52.84 -63.59 -24.34
CA ARG A 401 53.08 -64.76 -25.20
C ARG A 401 53.18 -64.36 -26.67
N LEU A 402 52.27 -63.51 -27.13
CA LEU A 402 52.24 -63.00 -28.51
C LEU A 402 53.46 -62.11 -28.88
N ARG A 403 54.15 -61.54 -27.89
CA ARG A 403 55.39 -60.75 -28.08
C ARG A 403 56.67 -61.60 -28.06
N GLN A 404 56.58 -62.86 -27.65
CA GLN A 404 57.70 -63.79 -27.58
C GLN A 404 57.74 -64.78 -28.76
N MET A 405 56.68 -64.82 -29.56
CA MET A 405 56.67 -65.35 -30.92
C MET A 405 57.10 -64.25 -31.90
#